data_AF-A0AA51MKC3-F1
#
_entry.id   AF-A0AA51MKC3-F1
#
_cell.length_a   1.000
_cell.length_b   1.000
_cell.length_c   1.000
_cell.angle_alpha   90.00
_cell.angle_beta   90.00
_cell.angle_gamma   90.00
#
_symmetry.space_group_name_H-M   'P 1'
#
loop_
_entity.id
_entity.type
_entity.pdbx_description
1 polymer ?
#
loop_
_entity_poly.entity_id
_entity_poly.type
_entity_poly.pdbx_seq_one_letter_code
_entity_poly.pdbx_strand_id
1 'polypeptide(L)'
;MNSEDYFNKINRELSVLQFEIKNRGSLNLRDINIHSEFLFCKLLNMIFGYNLEAKSSSDTKAVAIDLYDDKLKVAVQVTSTPEFDKISKTTDKFISNQLHKEYKKLIILVYARHGHELMGCKSPVGEPTVLAFRAA
;
A
#
# COMPACT_ATOMS: atom_id res chain seq x y z
N MET A 1 -10.36 -9.28 -27.89
CA MET A 1 -9.14 -8.85 -27.20
C MET A 1 -8.52 -10.09 -26.59
N ASN A 2 -7.30 -10.45 -27.00
CA ASN A 2 -6.61 -11.64 -26.49
C ASN A 2 -5.82 -11.29 -25.21
N SER A 3 -5.24 -12.30 -24.55
CA SER A 3 -4.49 -12.09 -23.30
C SER A 3 -3.31 -11.11 -23.46
N GLU A 4 -2.71 -11.08 -24.65
CA GLU A 4 -1.56 -10.24 -24.95
C GLU A 4 -1.97 -8.77 -25.11
N ASP A 5 -3.13 -8.49 -25.71
CA ASP A 5 -3.71 -7.15 -25.80
C ASP A 5 -3.97 -6.56 -24.40
N TYR A 6 -4.52 -7.35 -23.48
CA TYR A 6 -4.74 -6.92 -22.09
C TYR A 6 -3.41 -6.65 -21.38
N PHE A 7 -2.43 -7.54 -21.54
CA PHE A 7 -1.12 -7.37 -20.94
C PHE A 7 -0.45 -6.08 -21.43
N ASN A 8 -0.41 -5.86 -22.74
CA ASN A 8 0.20 -4.67 -23.34
C ASN A 8 -0.51 -3.38 -22.91
N LYS A 9 -1.84 -3.40 -22.80
CA LYS A 9 -2.61 -2.26 -22.32
C LYS A 9 -2.31 -1.96 -20.85
N ILE A 10 -2.37 -2.96 -19.97
CA ILE A 10 -2.07 -2.78 -18.54
C ILE A 10 -0.64 -2.27 -18.36
N ASN A 11 0.33 -2.87 -19.07
CA ASN A 11 1.73 -2.47 -18.99
C ASN A 11 1.95 -1.02 -19.42
N ARG A 12 1.29 -0.58 -20.50
CA ARG A 12 1.34 0.81 -20.95
C ARG A 12 0.77 1.77 -19.90
N GLU A 13 -0.41 1.49 -19.37
CA GLU A 13 -1.06 2.38 -18.39
C GLU A 13 -0.25 2.47 -17.08
N LEU A 14 0.31 1.35 -16.61
CA LEU A 14 1.20 1.35 -15.44
C LEU A 14 2.49 2.14 -15.70
N SER A 15 3.05 2.05 -16.90
CA SER A 15 4.24 2.82 -17.29
C SER A 15 3.96 4.34 -17.31
N VAL A 16 2.79 4.75 -17.82
CA VAL A 16 2.36 6.15 -17.79
C VAL A 16 2.19 6.64 -16.35
N LEU A 17 1.51 5.86 -15.50
CA LEU A 17 1.36 6.17 -14.09
C LEU A 17 2.72 6.35 -13.38
N GLN A 18 3.67 5.44 -13.62
CA GLN A 18 5.00 5.52 -13.04
C GLN A 18 5.73 6.81 -13.46
N PHE A 19 5.63 7.18 -14.74
CA PHE A 19 6.21 8.40 -15.27
C PHE A 19 5.56 9.66 -14.67
N GLU A 20 4.24 9.67 -14.55
CA GLU A 20 3.48 10.76 -13.90
C GLU A 20 3.88 10.92 -12.43
N ILE A 21 3.99 9.82 -11.66
CA ILE A 21 4.44 9.86 -10.26
C ILE A 21 5.87 10.42 -10.16
N LYS A 22 6.78 9.99 -11.04
CA LYS A 22 8.17 10.46 -11.06
C LYS A 22 8.26 11.95 -11.38
N ASN A 23 7.49 12.43 -12.36
CA ASN A 23 7.55 13.82 -12.80
C ASN A 23 6.78 14.77 -11.89
N ARG A 24 5.68 14.32 -11.30
CA ARG A 24 4.87 15.09 -10.34
C ARG A 24 5.43 15.04 -8.92
N GLY A 25 6.51 14.32 -8.65
CA GLY A 25 7.21 14.35 -7.36
C GLY A 25 7.69 15.75 -6.92
N SER A 26 7.71 16.72 -7.84
CA SER A 26 7.95 18.15 -7.58
C SER A 26 6.70 18.94 -7.15
N LEU A 27 5.50 18.36 -7.27
CA LEU A 27 4.21 18.93 -6.88
C LEU A 27 3.68 18.16 -5.65
N ASN A 28 3.82 18.78 -4.47
CA ASN A 28 3.28 18.35 -3.17
C ASN A 28 3.07 16.83 -2.99
N LEU A 29 4.05 16.17 -2.38
CA LEU A 29 4.03 14.75 -1.97
C LEU A 29 2.72 14.30 -1.28
N ARG A 30 1.98 15.23 -0.66
CA ARG A 30 0.70 14.97 0.00
C ARG A 30 -0.42 14.63 -0.99
N ASP A 31 -0.50 15.32 -2.13
CA ASP A 31 -1.53 15.08 -3.14
C ASP A 31 -1.30 13.73 -3.85
N ILE A 32 -0.04 13.39 -4.11
CA ILE A 32 0.35 12.08 -4.65
C ILE A 32 -0.03 10.93 -3.72
N ASN A 33 0.14 11.08 -2.40
CA ASN A 33 -0.23 10.03 -1.46
C ASN A 33 -1.75 9.79 -1.47
N ILE A 34 -2.57 10.85 -1.43
CA ILE A 34 -4.03 10.73 -1.48
C ILE A 34 -4.49 10.07 -2.79
N HIS A 35 -3.92 10.47 -3.93
CA HIS A 35 -4.23 9.86 -5.21
C HIS A 35 -3.81 8.38 -5.27
N SER A 36 -2.67 8.04 -4.68
CA SER A 36 -2.16 6.67 -4.61
C SER A 36 -3.05 5.80 -3.73
N GLU A 37 -3.47 6.29 -2.56
CA GLU A 37 -4.43 5.60 -1.68
C GLU A 37 -5.72 5.25 -2.42
N PHE A 38 -6.31 6.22 -3.13
CA PHE A 38 -7.53 5.99 -3.90
C PHE A 38 -7.34 4.98 -5.04
N LEU A 39 -6.24 5.11 -5.79
CA LEU A 39 -5.91 4.20 -6.89
C LEU A 39 -5.74 2.77 -6.38
N PHE A 40 -4.91 2.56 -5.36
CA PHE A 40 -4.59 1.24 -4.85
C PHE A 40 -5.78 0.62 -4.11
N CYS A 41 -6.62 1.42 -3.45
CA CYS A 41 -7.89 0.94 -2.91
C CYS A 41 -8.74 0.27 -4.00
N LYS A 42 -8.99 0.98 -5.11
CA LYS A 42 -9.77 0.44 -6.24
C LYS A 42 -9.12 -0.77 -6.89
N LEU A 43 -7.81 -0.71 -7.10
CA LEU A 43 -7.06 -1.80 -7.74
C LEU A 43 -7.10 -3.06 -6.90
N LEU A 44 -6.78 -2.97 -5.61
CA LEU A 44 -6.75 -4.10 -4.68
C LEU A 44 -8.13 -4.74 -4.52
N ASN A 45 -9.20 -3.94 -4.45
CA ASN A 45 -10.58 -4.44 -4.45
C ASN A 45 -10.89 -5.24 -5.72
N MET A 46 -10.45 -4.75 -6.87
CA MET A 46 -10.68 -5.40 -8.16
C MET A 46 -9.92 -6.73 -8.31
N ILE A 47 -8.65 -6.78 -7.90
CA ILE A 47 -7.80 -7.96 -8.14
C ILE A 47 -7.93 -9.04 -7.05
N PHE A 48 -8.19 -8.65 -5.79
CA PHE A 48 -8.26 -9.57 -4.66
C PHE A 48 -9.69 -9.79 -4.14
N GLY A 49 -10.69 -9.06 -4.67
CA GLY A 49 -12.06 -9.13 -4.17
C GLY A 49 -12.22 -8.55 -2.76
N TYR A 50 -11.31 -7.66 -2.36
CA TYR A 50 -11.42 -6.94 -1.09
C TYR A 50 -12.54 -5.89 -1.15
N ASN A 51 -12.95 -5.44 0.03
CA ASN A 51 -13.78 -4.25 0.24
C ASN A 51 -13.01 -3.25 1.09
N LEU A 52 -11.85 -2.82 0.58
CA LEU A 52 -11.04 -1.78 1.21
C LEU A 52 -11.76 -0.43 1.13
N GLU A 53 -11.69 0.30 2.22
CA GLU A 53 -12.15 1.69 2.34
C GLU A 53 -11.00 2.55 2.85
N ALA A 54 -10.92 3.79 2.38
CA ALA A 54 -9.93 4.75 2.87
C ALA A 54 -10.38 5.29 4.23
N LYS A 55 -9.41 5.52 5.13
CA LYS A 55 -9.70 6.17 6.41
C LYS A 55 -10.35 7.54 6.22
N SER A 56 -11.34 7.83 7.05
CA SER A 56 -11.89 9.18 7.16
C SER A 56 -10.99 10.04 8.05
N SER A 57 -10.95 11.35 7.81
CA SER A 57 -10.09 12.32 8.52
C SER A 57 -10.32 12.36 10.04
N SER A 58 -11.46 11.85 10.51
CA SER A 58 -11.91 11.82 11.90
C SER A 58 -11.60 10.50 12.62
N ASP A 59 -10.96 9.53 11.95
CA ASP A 59 -10.78 8.20 12.48
C ASP A 59 -9.50 8.09 13.34
N THR A 60 -9.61 7.67 14.60
CA THR A 60 -8.46 7.43 15.48
C THR A 60 -7.57 6.28 14.97
N LYS A 61 -8.08 5.46 14.05
CA LYS A 61 -7.33 4.42 13.31
C LYS A 61 -6.30 4.98 12.32
N ALA A 62 -6.32 6.29 12.05
CA ALA A 62 -5.49 6.97 11.05
C ALA A 62 -3.98 6.99 11.31
N VAL A 63 -3.54 6.49 12.48
CA VAL A 63 -2.15 6.65 12.95
C VAL A 63 -1.16 5.74 12.22
N ALA A 64 -1.61 4.59 11.69
CA ALA A 64 -0.73 3.56 11.12
C ALA A 64 -1.12 3.04 9.73
N ILE A 65 -2.40 3.08 9.36
CA ILE A 65 -2.94 2.43 8.15
C ILE A 65 -3.69 3.45 7.31
N ASP A 66 -3.79 3.23 6.00
CA ASP A 66 -4.46 4.14 5.06
C ASP A 66 -5.78 3.54 4.54
N LEU A 67 -5.80 2.24 4.32
CA LEU A 67 -6.97 1.48 3.86
C LEU A 67 -7.27 0.32 4.80
N TYR A 68 -8.53 -0.09 4.88
CA TYR A 68 -8.93 -1.25 5.65
C TYR A 68 -10.17 -1.96 5.09
N ASP A 69 -10.25 -3.26 5.31
CA ASP A 69 -11.41 -4.10 5.05
C ASP A 69 -11.85 -4.74 6.38
N ASP A 70 -12.97 -4.25 6.90
CA ASP A 70 -13.53 -4.69 8.17
C ASP A 70 -14.15 -6.09 8.13
N LYS A 71 -14.44 -6.62 6.94
CA LYS A 71 -15.01 -7.96 6.79
C LYS A 71 -13.92 -9.01 6.75
N LEU A 72 -12.88 -8.78 5.96
CA LEU A 72 -11.73 -9.67 5.81
C LEU A 72 -10.65 -9.42 6.86
N LYS A 73 -10.78 -8.36 7.66
CA LYS A 73 -9.82 -7.97 8.71
C LYS A 73 -8.43 -7.74 8.13
N VAL A 74 -8.38 -7.02 7.01
CA VAL A 74 -7.14 -6.63 6.33
C VAL A 74 -6.94 -5.13 6.49
N ALA A 75 -5.73 -4.72 6.83
CA ALA A 75 -5.30 -3.33 6.81
C ALA A 75 -4.17 -3.15 5.80
N VAL A 76 -4.14 -2.00 5.13
CA VAL A 76 -3.13 -1.64 4.14
C VAL A 76 -2.58 -0.27 4.46
N GLN A 77 -1.26 -0.16 4.47
CA GLN A 77 -0.53 1.09 4.46
C GLN A 77 0.06 1.29 3.06
N VAL A 78 -0.10 2.49 2.50
CA VAL A 78 0.34 2.85 1.15
C VAL A 78 1.46 3.88 1.25
N THR A 79 2.64 3.58 0.70
CA THR A 79 3.82 4.46 0.86
C THR A 79 4.69 4.53 -0.39
N SER A 80 5.26 5.71 -0.64
CA SER A 80 6.31 5.91 -1.64
C SER A 80 7.72 5.67 -1.09
N THR A 81 7.88 5.54 0.22
CA THR A 81 9.18 5.40 0.90
C THR A 81 9.43 3.92 1.26
N PRO A 82 10.45 3.26 0.69
CA PRO A 82 10.82 1.87 0.99
C PRO A 82 11.72 1.70 2.23
N GLU A 83 11.86 2.71 3.08
CA GLU A 83 12.80 2.67 4.22
C GLU A 83 12.33 1.70 5.31
N PHE A 84 13.25 0.86 5.79
CA PHE A 84 13.00 -0.09 6.88
C PHE A 84 12.47 0.62 8.13
N ASP A 85 13.02 1.77 8.48
CA ASP A 85 12.55 2.58 9.61
C ASP A 85 11.07 2.95 9.49
N LYS A 86 10.58 3.20 8.27
CA LYS A 86 9.17 3.52 8.05
C LYS A 86 8.29 2.28 8.19
N ILE A 87 8.76 1.13 7.74
CA ILE A 87 8.09 -0.16 7.93
C ILE A 87 8.00 -0.47 9.43
N SER A 88 9.13 -0.41 10.14
CA SER A 88 9.17 -0.65 11.60
C SER A 88 8.21 0.29 12.33
N LYS A 89 8.30 1.61 12.08
CA LYS A 89 7.41 2.60 12.72
C LYS A 89 5.93 2.33 12.43
N THR A 90 5.60 1.87 11.23
CA THR A 90 4.23 1.52 10.85
C THR A 90 3.75 0.30 11.65
N THR A 91 4.56 -0.74 11.73
CA THR A 91 4.27 -1.94 12.54
C THR A 91 4.14 -1.61 14.02
N ASP A 92 5.06 -0.83 14.58
CA ASP A 92 5.03 -0.42 16.00
C ASP A 92 3.77 0.37 16.32
N LYS A 93 3.37 1.28 15.43
CA LYS A 93 2.11 2.02 15.56
C LYS A 93 0.90 1.11 15.45
N PHE A 94 0.92 0.16 14.52
CA PHE A 94 -0.15 -0.82 14.36
C PHE A 94 -0.34 -1.67 15.62
N ILE A 95 0.75 -2.07 16.27
CA ILE A 95 0.71 -2.86 17.51
C ILE A 95 0.29 -1.99 18.71
N SER A 96 0.95 -0.85 18.93
CA SER A 96 0.72 0.04 20.08
C SER A 96 -0.70 0.61 20.12
N ASN A 97 -1.31 0.86 18.96
CA ASN A 97 -2.71 1.28 18.85
C ASN A 97 -3.70 0.10 18.86
N GLN A 98 -3.23 -1.11 19.16
CA GLN A 98 -4.03 -2.33 19.28
C GLN A 98 -4.80 -2.71 18.00
N LEU A 99 -4.42 -2.18 16.84
CA LEU A 99 -5.07 -2.47 15.55
C LEU A 99 -4.94 -3.95 15.15
N HIS A 100 -3.88 -4.61 15.61
CA HIS A 100 -3.68 -6.06 15.46
C HIS A 100 -4.78 -6.92 16.10
N LYS A 101 -5.58 -6.37 17.04
CA LYS A 101 -6.74 -7.07 17.61
C LYS A 101 -7.93 -7.06 16.66
N GLU A 102 -8.04 -6.04 15.81
CA GLU A 102 -9.11 -5.88 14.84
C GLU A 102 -8.73 -6.48 13.49
N TYR A 103 -7.53 -6.17 13.00
CA TYR A 103 -7.03 -6.58 11.69
C TYR A 103 -5.98 -7.67 11.81
N LYS A 104 -6.25 -8.82 11.18
CA LYS A 104 -5.39 -10.01 11.22
C LYS A 104 -4.20 -9.93 10.26
N LYS A 105 -4.25 -9.01 9.30
CA LYS A 105 -3.22 -8.84 8.27
C LYS A 105 -2.91 -7.36 8.07
N LEU A 106 -1.63 -7.01 8.10
CA LEU A 106 -1.11 -5.71 7.71
C LEU A 106 -0.32 -5.86 6.40
N ILE A 107 -0.72 -5.13 5.37
CA ILE A 107 -0.03 -5.07 4.07
C ILE A 107 0.66 -3.71 3.99
N ILE A 108 1.95 -3.70 3.65
CA ILE A 108 2.71 -2.48 3.41
C ILE A 108 2.97 -2.41 1.91
N LEU A 109 2.23 -1.55 1.22
CA LEU A 109 2.30 -1.38 -0.22
C LEU A 109 3.27 -0.25 -0.57
N VAL A 110 4.39 -0.60 -1.19
CA VAL A 110 5.39 0.38 -1.64
C VAL A 110 5.27 0.62 -3.14
N TYR A 111 4.95 1.85 -3.54
CA TYR A 111 4.62 2.17 -4.94
C TYR A 111 5.64 3.06 -5.68
N ALA A 112 6.71 3.50 -5.02
CA ALA A 112 7.75 4.31 -5.66
C ALA A 112 9.15 3.73 -5.46
N ARG A 113 10.00 3.97 -6.47
CA ARG A 113 11.39 3.51 -6.51
C ARG A 113 12.32 4.62 -6.04
N HIS A 114 12.91 4.46 -4.86
CA HIS A 114 14.13 5.16 -4.48
C HIS A 114 15.31 4.22 -4.79
N GLY A 115 16.48 4.74 -5.13
CA GLY A 115 17.65 3.97 -5.61
C GLY A 115 18.25 2.94 -4.65
N HIS A 116 17.56 2.57 -3.57
CA HIS A 116 17.98 1.56 -2.60
C HIS A 116 17.22 0.24 -2.82
N GLU A 117 17.95 -0.87 -2.83
CA GLU A 117 17.42 -2.22 -2.90
C GLU A 117 16.50 -2.53 -1.71
N LEU A 118 15.37 -3.18 -1.97
CA LEU A 118 14.49 -3.71 -0.92
C LEU A 118 15.27 -4.77 -0.12
N MET A 119 15.64 -4.46 1.11
CA MET A 119 16.16 -5.49 2.03
C MET A 119 15.00 -6.38 2.48
N GLY A 120 15.08 -7.66 2.14
CA GLY A 120 14.02 -8.63 2.41
C GLY A 120 13.70 -8.78 3.90
N CYS A 121 12.42 -8.69 4.26
CA CYS A 121 11.95 -9.01 5.61
C CYS A 121 11.75 -10.53 5.75
N LYS A 122 12.40 -11.14 6.75
CA LYS A 122 12.00 -12.47 7.26
C LYS A 122 10.88 -12.27 8.28
N SER A 123 9.76 -12.99 8.13
CA SER A 123 8.71 -13.02 9.16
C SER A 123 9.23 -13.69 10.44
N PRO A 124 9.10 -13.08 11.63
CA PRO A 124 9.17 -13.82 12.88
C PRO A 124 7.99 -14.80 12.94
N VAL A 125 8.27 -16.05 13.30
CA VAL A 125 7.23 -17.09 13.43
C VAL A 125 6.29 -16.69 14.57
N GLY A 126 5.02 -16.38 14.24
CA GLY A 126 3.96 -16.08 15.21
C GLY A 126 3.29 -14.69 15.11
N GLU A 127 3.71 -13.82 14.17
CA GLU A 127 3.20 -12.45 14.02
C GLU A 127 2.59 -12.18 12.61
N PRO A 128 1.79 -11.11 12.42
CA PRO A 128 1.05 -10.88 11.18
C PRO A 128 1.94 -10.92 9.95
N THR A 129 1.48 -11.64 8.92
CA THR A 129 2.19 -11.76 7.66
C THR A 129 2.28 -10.40 6.98
N VAL A 130 3.46 -9.78 7.02
CA VAL A 130 3.76 -8.54 6.28
C VAL A 130 4.06 -8.94 4.83
N LEU A 131 3.08 -8.73 3.94
CA LEU A 131 3.35 -8.80 2.49
C LEU A 131 3.71 -7.41 1.98
N ALA A 132 4.97 -7.26 1.57
CA ALA A 132 5.42 -6.14 0.77
C ALA A 132 5.24 -6.51 -0.71
N PHE A 133 4.21 -5.97 -1.35
CA PHE A 133 4.06 -6.09 -2.81
C PHE A 133 4.75 -4.91 -3.48
N ARG A 134 5.64 -5.24 -4.41
CA ARG A 134 6.25 -4.29 -5.34
C ARG A 134 5.36 -4.22 -6.58
N ALA A 135 4.68 -3.10 -6.79
CA ALA A 135 4.17 -2.79 -8.11
C ALA A 135 5.38 -2.41 -9.00
N ALA A 136 5.45 -2.98 -10.19
CA ALA A 136 6.61 -2.91 -11.10
C ALA A 136 7.06 -1.47 -11.42
#